data_AF-E7G4F9-F1
#
_entry.id   AF-E7G4F9-F1
#
_cell.length_a   1.000
_cell.length_b   1.000
_cell.length_c   1.000
_cell.angle_alpha   90.00
_cell.angle_beta   90.00
_cell.angle_gamma   90.00
#
_symmetry.space_group_name_H-M   'P 1'
#
loop_
_entity.id
_entity.type
_entity.pdbx_description
1 polymer ?
#
loop_
_entity_poly.entity_id
_entity_poly.type
_entity_poly.pdbx_seq_one_letter_code
_entity_poly.pdbx_strand_id
1 'polypeptide(L)'
;MASIGSHDARPGSILARQRGFLTYARFSAPMPANAVVSNICYQIYGIGVGNRENAFIESGYIKRFLSQNSPYYGDIGVRVKEQGGVMVESVDPFFTNNPFLEKDVIIKINNQSITSTGHFEWLVSNLPFKRVISVQIRRRGQLQTLTVRVDKRYGGFLLPDSFLERFVKINEHFVITALHKNRPQALRNLHLGDQILWINRKPIASSSANFTQKLRALRQAFSHAYMQGRIEMLILRKGFEFYVRL
;
A
#
# COMPACT_ATOMS: atom_id res chain seq x y z
N MET A 1 7.83 -32.28 -3.58
CA MET A 1 8.32 -30.99 -3.04
C MET A 1 8.30 -31.12 -1.52
N ALA A 2 9.11 -30.35 -0.81
CA ALA A 2 9.15 -30.37 0.65
C ALA A 2 9.30 -28.96 1.22
N SER A 3 8.78 -28.77 2.43
CA SER A 3 9.14 -27.69 3.34
C SER A 3 10.37 -28.14 4.11
N ILE A 4 11.49 -27.45 3.95
CA ILE A 4 12.78 -27.80 4.56
C ILE A 4 13.00 -26.83 5.73
N GLY A 5 12.84 -27.32 6.95
CA GLY A 5 13.12 -26.60 8.18
C GLY A 5 14.56 -26.80 8.66
N SER A 6 14.86 -26.32 9.86
CA SER A 6 16.19 -26.45 10.48
C SER A 6 16.52 -27.86 10.96
N HIS A 7 15.52 -28.70 11.24
CA HIS A 7 15.70 -30.03 11.83
C HIS A 7 15.06 -31.15 10.99
N ASP A 8 14.13 -30.82 10.10
CA ASP A 8 13.34 -31.79 9.36
C ASP A 8 12.93 -31.28 7.98
N ALA A 9 12.64 -32.23 7.08
CA ALA A 9 12.04 -31.97 5.78
C ALA A 9 10.66 -32.63 5.73
N ARG A 10 9.62 -31.84 5.46
CA ARG A 10 8.24 -32.31 5.42
C ARG A 10 7.73 -32.31 3.98
N PRO A 11 7.46 -33.50 3.38
CA PRO A 11 6.90 -33.58 2.04
C PRO A 11 5.56 -32.86 1.94
N GLY A 12 5.30 -32.24 0.79
CA GLY A 12 4.03 -31.59 0.52
C GLY A 12 3.94 -30.99 -0.88
N SER A 13 2.81 -30.33 -1.13
CA SER A 13 2.47 -29.55 -2.31
C SER A 13 2.07 -28.11 -1.96
N ILE A 14 2.19 -27.23 -2.95
CA ILE A 14 1.67 -25.85 -2.90
C ILE A 14 0.16 -25.90 -3.08
N LEU A 15 -0.58 -25.41 -2.09
CA LEU A 15 -2.05 -25.36 -2.08
C LEU A 15 -2.59 -24.09 -2.74
N ALA A 16 -1.89 -22.97 -2.59
CA ALA A 16 -2.27 -21.70 -3.20
C ALA A 16 -1.03 -20.88 -3.56
N ARG A 17 -1.07 -20.20 -4.71
CA ARG A 17 -0.05 -19.24 -5.14
C ARG A 17 -0.27 -17.88 -4.48
N GLN A 18 0.80 -17.10 -4.35
CA GLN A 18 0.76 -15.78 -3.72
C GLN A 18 -0.02 -14.79 -4.58
N ARG A 19 -0.94 -14.04 -3.97
CA ARG A 19 -1.84 -13.08 -4.63
C ARG A 19 -1.65 -11.67 -4.05
N GLY A 20 -0.55 -11.02 -4.40
CA GLY A 20 -0.17 -9.71 -3.87
C GLY A 20 0.84 -9.82 -2.72
N PHE A 21 1.10 -8.72 -2.02
CA PHE A 21 2.17 -8.65 -1.02
C PHE A 21 1.72 -9.07 0.39
N LEU A 22 0.42 -9.12 0.64
CA LEU A 22 -0.17 -9.51 1.92
C LEU A 22 -0.94 -10.84 1.89
N THR A 23 -1.16 -11.40 0.69
CA THR A 23 -1.82 -12.69 0.52
C THR A 23 -0.79 -13.73 0.11
N TYR A 24 -0.08 -14.29 1.08
CA TYR A 24 1.00 -15.26 0.88
C TYR A 24 0.55 -16.55 0.19
N ALA A 25 1.50 -17.28 -0.38
CA ALA A 25 1.25 -18.63 -0.86
C ALA A 25 1.06 -19.59 0.31
N ARG A 26 0.37 -20.71 0.08
CA ARG A 26 0.07 -21.72 1.11
C ARG A 26 0.65 -23.07 0.76
N PHE A 27 1.20 -23.75 1.76
CA PHE A 27 1.74 -25.10 1.64
C PHE A 27 0.93 -26.11 2.44
N SER A 28 0.92 -27.37 2.00
CA SER A 28 0.14 -28.44 2.66
C SER A 28 0.76 -28.95 3.95
N ALA A 29 2.08 -28.87 4.07
CA ALA A 29 2.80 -29.23 5.29
C ALA A 29 3.17 -27.98 6.12
N PRO A 30 3.47 -28.16 7.42
CA PRO A 30 3.91 -27.06 8.28
C PRO A 30 5.04 -26.22 7.68
N MET A 31 4.87 -24.90 7.78
CA MET A 31 5.79 -23.90 7.22
C MET A 31 6.31 -22.97 8.33
N PRO A 32 7.32 -23.42 9.11
CA PRO A 32 7.91 -22.55 10.12
C PRO A 32 8.62 -21.36 9.47
N ALA A 33 8.94 -20.35 10.29
CA ALA A 33 9.69 -19.19 9.83
C ALA A 33 11.02 -19.65 9.23
N ASN A 34 11.39 -19.07 8.09
CA ASN A 34 12.63 -19.35 7.36
C ASN A 34 12.73 -20.76 6.74
N ALA A 35 11.67 -21.58 6.80
CA ALA A 35 11.65 -22.84 6.06
C ALA A 35 11.73 -22.59 4.55
N VAL A 36 12.41 -23.46 3.82
CA VAL A 36 12.58 -23.32 2.37
C VAL A 36 11.67 -24.30 1.66
N VAL A 37 10.84 -23.81 0.75
CA VAL A 37 10.06 -24.68 -0.15
C VAL A 37 10.95 -25.09 -1.32
N SER A 38 11.27 -26.37 -1.44
CA SER A 38 12.15 -26.87 -2.50
C SER A 38 11.76 -28.26 -3.05
N ASN A 39 12.32 -28.61 -4.20
CA ASN A 39 12.19 -29.92 -4.83
C ASN A 39 13.57 -30.60 -4.99
N ILE A 40 13.55 -31.84 -5.49
CA ILE A 40 14.77 -32.62 -5.75
C ILE A 40 15.69 -32.02 -6.81
N CYS A 41 15.21 -31.05 -7.59
CA CYS A 41 15.98 -30.32 -8.60
C CYS A 41 16.62 -29.04 -8.03
N TYR A 42 16.69 -28.89 -6.70
CA TYR A 42 17.25 -27.73 -6.00
C TYR A 42 16.59 -26.40 -6.35
N GLN A 43 15.35 -26.43 -6.84
CA GLN A 43 14.60 -25.21 -7.12
C GLN A 43 13.99 -24.66 -5.83
N ILE A 44 14.28 -23.41 -5.51
CA ILE A 44 13.68 -22.71 -4.37
C ILE A 44 12.40 -21.99 -4.83
N TYR A 45 11.27 -22.41 -4.28
CA TYR A 45 9.96 -21.84 -4.57
C TYR A 45 9.58 -20.72 -3.62
N GLY A 46 10.20 -20.64 -2.44
CA GLY A 46 9.93 -19.57 -1.49
C GLY A 46 10.42 -19.84 -0.08
N ILE A 47 10.12 -18.90 0.82
CA ILE A 47 10.56 -18.90 2.21
C ILE A 47 9.34 -18.76 3.13
N GLY A 48 9.27 -19.62 4.15
CA GLY A 48 8.22 -19.65 5.15
C GLY A 48 8.20 -18.38 6.02
N VAL A 49 7.00 -17.84 6.21
CA VAL A 49 6.80 -16.63 7.05
C VAL A 49 6.67 -17.00 8.53
N GLY A 50 6.37 -18.26 8.84
CA GLY A 50 6.23 -18.77 10.22
C GLY A 50 4.98 -18.30 10.95
N ASN A 51 4.08 -17.60 10.26
CA ASN A 51 2.76 -17.24 10.77
C ASN A 51 1.66 -18.12 10.13
N ARG A 52 0.41 -17.88 10.54
CA ARG A 52 -0.75 -18.77 10.39
C ARG A 52 -0.91 -19.32 8.96
N GLU A 53 -1.38 -20.58 8.90
CA GLU A 53 -1.81 -21.31 7.68
C GLU A 53 -0.72 -21.85 6.74
N ASN A 54 0.46 -22.17 7.27
CA ASN A 54 1.57 -22.74 6.48
C ASN A 54 1.97 -21.83 5.30
N ALA A 55 2.03 -20.52 5.58
CA ALA A 55 2.23 -19.47 4.60
C ALA A 55 3.72 -19.29 4.22
N PHE A 56 3.98 -19.00 2.96
CA PHE A 56 5.32 -18.70 2.44
C PHE A 56 5.31 -17.58 1.39
N ILE A 57 6.42 -16.85 1.29
CA ILE A 57 6.67 -15.85 0.26
C ILE A 57 7.27 -16.55 -0.94
N GLU A 58 6.65 -16.41 -2.11
CA GLU A 58 7.16 -17.04 -3.32
C GLU A 58 8.46 -16.40 -3.81
N SER A 59 9.33 -17.22 -4.41
CA SER A 59 10.65 -16.79 -4.86
C SER A 59 10.62 -15.67 -5.89
N GLY A 60 9.52 -15.50 -6.64
CA GLY A 60 9.32 -14.35 -7.51
C GLY A 60 9.35 -13.00 -6.76
N TYR A 61 8.72 -12.93 -5.58
CA TYR A 61 8.71 -11.72 -4.76
C TYR A 61 10.07 -11.47 -4.10
N ILE A 62 10.76 -12.54 -3.69
CA ILE A 62 12.10 -12.48 -3.09
C ILE A 62 13.12 -12.03 -4.14
N LYS A 63 13.16 -12.67 -5.31
CA LYS A 63 14.05 -12.31 -6.42
C LYS A 63 13.86 -10.86 -6.84
N ARG A 64 12.60 -10.42 -6.95
CA ARG A 64 12.24 -9.04 -7.24
C ARG A 64 12.77 -8.04 -6.20
N PHE A 65 12.78 -8.41 -4.93
CA PHE A 65 13.33 -7.57 -3.87
C PHE A 65 14.87 -7.51 -3.96
N LEU A 66 15.52 -8.67 -4.16
CA LEU A 66 16.97 -8.79 -4.23
C LEU A 66 17.58 -8.24 -5.52
N SER A 67 16.82 -8.15 -6.62
CA SER A 67 17.33 -7.65 -7.91
C SER A 67 17.54 -6.13 -7.95
N GLN A 68 17.32 -5.42 -6.84
CA GLN A 68 17.37 -3.97 -6.75
C GLN A 68 18.49 -3.54 -5.80
N ASN A 69 19.40 -2.66 -6.24
CA ASN A 69 20.46 -2.11 -5.39
C ASN A 69 19.90 -1.32 -4.19
N SER A 70 18.79 -0.61 -4.41
CA SER A 70 18.01 0.05 -3.37
C SER A 70 16.55 -0.35 -3.54
N PRO A 71 16.04 -1.30 -2.73
CA PRO A 71 14.69 -1.81 -2.89
C PRO A 71 13.63 -0.71 -2.74
N TYR A 72 12.73 -0.62 -3.71
CA TYR A 72 11.54 0.21 -3.66
C TYR A 72 10.38 -0.52 -4.30
N TYR A 73 9.14 -0.17 -3.99
CA TYR A 73 7.96 -0.59 -4.75
C TYR A 73 7.41 0.60 -5.54
N GLY A 74 6.97 0.37 -6.77
CA GLY A 74 6.31 1.42 -7.55
C GLY A 74 4.96 1.83 -6.94
N ASP A 75 4.57 3.08 -7.17
CA ASP A 75 3.26 3.64 -6.82
C ASP A 75 2.79 4.58 -7.95
N ILE A 76 1.48 4.60 -8.18
CA ILE A 76 0.82 5.48 -9.15
C ILE A 76 -0.13 6.47 -8.47
N GLY A 77 -0.12 6.51 -7.13
CA GLY A 77 -0.88 7.49 -6.34
C GLY A 77 -2.30 7.06 -5.98
N VAL A 78 -2.60 5.77 -6.01
CA VAL A 78 -3.94 5.27 -5.63
C VAL A 78 -3.87 4.04 -4.74
N ARG A 79 -4.94 3.79 -4.01
CA ARG A 79 -5.29 2.49 -3.44
C ARG A 79 -6.57 2.00 -4.07
N VAL A 80 -6.66 0.70 -4.24
CA VAL A 80 -7.74 0.04 -4.96
C VAL A 80 -8.45 -0.99 -4.09
N LYS A 81 -9.68 -1.33 -4.47
CA LYS A 81 -10.46 -2.41 -3.90
C LYS A 81 -11.15 -3.20 -5.02
N GLU A 82 -11.54 -4.43 -4.74
CA GLU A 82 -12.40 -5.19 -5.65
C GLU A 82 -13.86 -4.78 -5.47
N GLN A 83 -14.40 -4.07 -6.46
CA GLN A 83 -15.81 -3.71 -6.53
C GLN A 83 -16.17 -3.42 -7.99
N GLY A 84 -16.81 -4.36 -8.68
CA GLY A 84 -17.12 -4.22 -10.12
C GLY A 84 -15.85 -4.08 -11.01
N GLY A 85 -14.75 -4.69 -10.56
CA GLY A 85 -13.40 -4.53 -11.09
C GLY A 85 -12.42 -4.00 -10.05
N VAL A 86 -11.19 -3.66 -10.47
CA VAL A 86 -10.20 -3.00 -9.62
C VAL A 86 -10.50 -1.51 -9.55
N MET A 87 -11.27 -1.11 -8.54
CA MET A 87 -11.78 0.25 -8.38
C MET A 87 -10.87 1.07 -7.46
N VAL A 88 -10.59 2.32 -7.85
CA VAL A 88 -9.90 3.31 -7.01
C VAL A 88 -10.75 3.61 -5.77
N GLU A 89 -10.21 3.23 -4.62
CA GLU A 89 -10.77 3.52 -3.30
C GLU A 89 -10.34 4.90 -2.81
N SER A 90 -9.04 5.20 -2.93
CA SER A 90 -8.48 6.45 -2.41
C SER A 90 -7.34 6.93 -3.30
N VAL A 91 -7.28 8.24 -3.50
CA VAL A 91 -6.29 8.96 -4.31
C VAL A 91 -5.34 9.68 -3.36
N ASP A 92 -4.03 9.54 -3.56
CA ASP A 92 -3.00 10.21 -2.79
C ASP A 92 -2.91 11.70 -3.21
N PRO A 93 -3.29 12.65 -2.34
CA PRO A 93 -3.23 14.08 -2.66
C PRO A 93 -1.80 14.62 -2.76
N PHE A 94 -0.82 13.90 -2.20
CA PHE A 94 0.58 14.29 -2.22
C PHE A 94 1.33 13.67 -3.40
N PHE A 95 0.63 12.90 -4.25
CA PHE A 95 1.18 12.39 -5.49
C PHE A 95 1.12 13.47 -6.57
N THR A 96 2.27 13.84 -7.12
CA THR A 96 2.38 14.96 -8.06
C THR A 96 1.51 14.72 -9.30
N ASN A 97 0.62 15.68 -9.60
CA ASN A 97 -0.28 15.67 -10.77
C ASN A 97 -1.10 14.37 -10.89
N ASN A 98 -1.67 13.89 -9.79
CA ASN A 98 -2.47 12.68 -9.74
C ASN A 98 -3.74 12.81 -10.62
N PRO A 99 -3.88 12.05 -11.72
CA PRO A 99 -5.01 12.21 -12.65
C PRO A 99 -6.23 11.34 -12.30
N PHE A 100 -6.13 10.51 -11.27
CA PHE A 100 -7.17 9.58 -10.86
C PHE A 100 -8.25 10.27 -10.04
N LEU A 101 -9.46 9.73 -10.12
CA LEU A 101 -10.58 10.07 -9.26
C LEU A 101 -11.02 8.82 -8.49
N GLU A 102 -11.64 9.03 -7.33
CA GLU A 102 -12.35 7.96 -6.63
C GLU A 102 -13.38 7.32 -7.56
N LYS A 103 -13.52 5.99 -7.46
CA LYS A 103 -14.43 5.15 -8.25
C LYS A 103 -14.02 4.93 -9.72
N ASP A 104 -12.88 5.45 -10.18
CA ASP A 104 -12.29 4.99 -11.43
C ASP A 104 -12.05 3.48 -11.37
N VAL A 105 -12.37 2.75 -12.43
CA VAL A 105 -12.06 1.32 -12.53
C VAL A 105 -10.85 1.13 -13.43
N ILE A 106 -9.78 0.56 -12.91
CA ILE A 106 -8.53 0.34 -13.63
C ILE A 106 -8.69 -0.89 -14.54
N ILE A 107 -8.45 -0.70 -15.83
CA ILE A 107 -8.65 -1.73 -16.86
C ILE A 107 -7.30 -2.25 -17.37
N LYS A 108 -6.39 -1.34 -17.72
CA LYS A 108 -5.04 -1.70 -18.19
C LYS A 108 -3.99 -0.76 -17.62
N ILE A 109 -2.78 -1.28 -17.44
CA ILE A 109 -1.57 -0.49 -17.22
C ILE A 109 -0.59 -0.83 -18.33
N ASN A 110 -0.18 0.19 -19.08
CA ASN A 110 0.44 0.07 -20.39
C ASN A 110 -0.44 -0.81 -21.30
N ASN A 111 0.03 -2.01 -21.64
CA ASN A 111 -0.69 -2.96 -22.48
C ASN A 111 -1.16 -4.21 -21.73
N GLN A 112 -1.08 -4.21 -20.39
CA GLN A 112 -1.43 -5.37 -19.56
C GLN A 112 -2.78 -5.14 -18.87
N SER A 113 -3.71 -6.08 -19.08
CA SER A 113 -5.03 -6.06 -18.43
C SER A 113 -4.94 -6.34 -16.94
N ILE A 114 -5.65 -5.55 -16.15
CA ILE A 114 -5.75 -5.73 -14.71
C ILE A 114 -6.96 -6.61 -14.40
N THR A 115 -6.71 -7.73 -13.72
CA THR A 115 -7.72 -8.78 -13.49
C THR A 115 -8.14 -8.90 -12.03
N SER A 116 -7.31 -8.44 -11.10
CA SER A 116 -7.57 -8.49 -9.66
C SER A 116 -6.74 -7.44 -8.94
N THR A 117 -7.09 -7.16 -7.69
CA THR A 117 -6.29 -6.27 -6.82
C THR A 117 -4.87 -6.79 -6.60
N GLY A 118 -4.71 -8.10 -6.40
CA GLY A 118 -3.38 -8.71 -6.27
C GLY A 118 -2.53 -8.59 -7.54
N HIS A 119 -3.15 -8.71 -8.73
CA HIS A 119 -2.47 -8.48 -10.00
C HIS A 119 -2.07 -7.00 -10.16
N PHE A 120 -2.98 -6.08 -9.83
CA PHE A 120 -2.69 -4.65 -9.80
C PHE A 120 -1.51 -4.32 -8.88
N GLU A 121 -1.52 -4.85 -7.66
CA GLU A 121 -0.44 -4.66 -6.68
C GLU A 121 0.91 -5.15 -7.23
N TRP A 122 0.94 -6.36 -7.78
CA TRP A 122 2.15 -6.91 -8.38
C TRP A 122 2.65 -6.04 -9.52
N LEU A 123 1.78 -5.70 -10.48
CA LEU A 123 2.17 -4.92 -11.65
C LEU A 123 2.70 -3.55 -11.26
N VAL A 124 1.95 -2.78 -10.47
CA VAL A 124 2.33 -1.42 -10.04
C VAL A 124 3.63 -1.44 -9.24
N SER A 125 3.78 -2.42 -8.34
CA SER A 125 4.98 -2.55 -7.52
C SER A 125 6.24 -2.82 -8.33
N ASN A 126 6.12 -3.33 -9.55
CA ASN A 126 7.22 -3.63 -10.47
C ASN A 126 7.46 -2.52 -11.51
N LEU A 127 6.70 -1.43 -11.48
CA LEU A 127 6.92 -0.32 -12.40
C LEU A 127 8.21 0.45 -12.09
N PRO A 128 9.01 0.85 -13.09
CA PRO A 128 10.23 1.59 -12.85
C PRO A 128 9.99 2.99 -12.28
N PHE A 129 10.76 3.37 -11.27
CA PHE A 129 10.72 4.69 -10.64
C PHE A 129 10.87 5.83 -11.67
N LYS A 130 10.01 6.86 -11.56
CA LYS A 130 9.92 8.03 -12.45
C LYS A 130 9.55 7.74 -13.91
N ARG A 131 9.28 6.48 -14.29
CA ARG A 131 8.78 6.15 -15.62
C ARG A 131 7.39 6.75 -15.81
N VAL A 132 7.15 7.30 -16.99
CA VAL A 132 5.80 7.69 -17.43
C VAL A 132 5.12 6.49 -18.04
N ILE A 133 3.91 6.18 -17.57
CA ILE A 133 3.11 5.04 -17.99
C ILE A 133 1.73 5.50 -18.49
N SER A 134 1.10 4.63 -19.27
CA SER A 134 -0.29 4.78 -19.68
C SER A 134 -1.18 3.92 -18.77
N VAL A 135 -2.32 4.45 -18.30
CA VAL A 135 -3.28 3.71 -17.51
C VAL A 135 -4.66 3.87 -18.14
N GLN A 136 -5.23 2.79 -18.64
CA GLN A 136 -6.60 2.79 -19.13
C GLN A 136 -7.55 2.55 -17.97
N ILE A 137 -8.51 3.45 -17.81
CA ILE A 137 -9.56 3.38 -16.79
C ILE A 137 -10.94 3.43 -17.45
N ARG A 138 -11.94 3.01 -16.69
CA ARG A 138 -13.34 3.30 -16.94
C ARG A 138 -13.83 4.30 -15.90
N ARG A 139 -14.23 5.49 -16.36
CA ARG A 139 -14.75 6.59 -15.54
C ARG A 139 -16.15 6.94 -16.02
N ARG A 140 -17.14 6.86 -15.12
CA ARG A 140 -18.56 7.13 -15.46
C ARG A 140 -19.03 6.38 -16.72
N GLY A 141 -18.61 5.13 -16.88
CA GLY A 141 -18.96 4.28 -18.02
C GLY A 141 -18.07 4.45 -19.26
N GLN A 142 -17.27 5.52 -19.36
CA GLN A 142 -16.42 5.78 -20.52
C GLN A 142 -14.98 5.31 -20.30
N LEU A 143 -14.35 4.77 -21.34
CA LEU A 143 -12.93 4.44 -21.32
C LEU A 143 -12.11 5.72 -21.49
N GLN A 144 -11.11 5.90 -20.64
CA GLN A 144 -10.15 7.01 -20.69
C GLN A 144 -8.75 6.47 -20.52
N THR A 145 -7.78 7.13 -21.12
CA THR A 145 -6.36 6.82 -20.95
C THR A 145 -5.70 7.96 -20.18
N LEU A 146 -5.15 7.65 -19.01
CA LEU A 146 -4.41 8.58 -18.17
C LEU A 146 -2.91 8.39 -18.37
N THR A 147 -2.16 9.48 -18.28
CA THR A 147 -0.70 9.44 -18.23
C THR A 147 -0.23 9.70 -16.81
N VAL A 148 0.56 8.79 -16.25
CA VAL A 148 0.99 8.86 -14.85
C VAL A 148 2.50 8.72 -14.77
N ARG A 149 3.17 9.57 -13.98
CA ARG A 149 4.59 9.38 -13.65
C ARG A 149 4.69 8.56 -12.38
N VAL A 150 5.29 7.39 -12.47
CA VAL A 150 5.47 6.45 -11.36
C VAL A 150 6.36 7.09 -10.28
N ASP A 151 5.95 6.95 -9.03
CA ASP A 151 6.79 7.28 -7.86
C ASP A 151 7.10 6.02 -7.07
N LYS A 152 7.88 6.15 -6.00
CA LYS A 152 8.04 5.06 -5.04
C LYS A 152 6.91 5.06 -4.02
N ARG A 153 6.54 3.87 -3.56
CA ARG A 153 5.61 3.68 -2.46
C ARG A 153 6.31 3.97 -1.13
N TYR A 154 5.74 4.84 -0.30
CA TYR A 154 6.32 5.23 1.00
C TYR A 154 5.70 4.50 2.20
N GLY A 155 4.58 3.81 1.99
CA GLY A 155 3.81 3.10 3.01
C GLY A 155 3.05 1.91 2.42
N GLY A 156 2.11 1.35 3.17
CA GLY A 156 1.30 0.20 2.72
C GLY A 156 1.98 -1.15 2.83
N PHE A 157 1.25 -2.18 2.44
CA PHE A 157 1.57 -3.56 2.78
C PHE A 157 1.69 -3.74 4.29
N LEU A 158 2.87 -4.09 4.80
CA LEU A 158 3.14 -4.22 6.23
C LEU A 158 3.50 -2.88 6.90
N LEU A 159 3.67 -1.81 6.13
CA LEU A 159 3.95 -0.47 6.63
C LEU A 159 2.66 0.35 6.80
N PRO A 160 2.64 1.35 7.70
CA PRO A 160 1.55 2.31 7.79
C PRO A 160 1.20 2.94 6.41
N ASP A 161 -0.07 3.28 6.17
CA ASP A 161 -0.55 3.78 4.88
C ASP A 161 -1.70 4.80 5.02
N SER A 162 -1.32 6.02 5.37
CA SER A 162 -2.14 7.21 5.56
C SER A 162 -1.85 8.32 4.55
N PHE A 163 -0.87 8.09 3.66
CA PHE A 163 -0.23 9.06 2.76
C PHE A 163 0.76 10.03 3.43
N LEU A 164 0.77 10.10 4.77
CA LEU A 164 1.65 10.99 5.52
C LEU A 164 3.02 10.39 5.83
N GLU A 165 3.24 9.10 5.62
CA GLU A 165 4.48 8.38 6.03
C GLU A 165 5.74 8.98 5.42
N ARG A 166 5.60 9.60 4.24
CA ARG A 166 6.69 10.31 3.55
C ARG A 166 7.09 11.62 4.23
N PHE A 167 6.33 12.08 5.23
CA PHE A 167 6.42 13.41 5.83
C PHE A 167 6.46 13.39 7.36
N VAL A 168 5.64 12.54 7.98
CA VAL A 168 5.54 12.38 9.43
C VAL A 168 5.24 10.93 9.81
N LYS A 169 5.55 10.54 11.05
CA LYS A 169 5.02 9.31 11.67
C LYS A 169 3.91 9.67 12.64
N ILE A 170 2.85 8.86 12.65
CA ILE A 170 1.71 9.02 13.55
C ILE A 170 1.47 7.74 14.35
N ASN A 171 0.99 7.89 15.58
CA ASN A 171 0.53 6.76 16.39
C ASN A 171 -0.98 6.51 16.21
N GLU A 172 -1.54 5.58 16.98
CA GLU A 172 -2.95 5.19 16.92
C GLU A 172 -3.96 6.25 17.38
N HIS A 173 -3.47 7.35 17.95
CA HIS A 173 -4.27 8.52 18.33
C HIS A 173 -4.08 9.68 17.34
N PHE A 174 -3.45 9.43 16.19
CA PHE A 174 -3.08 10.44 15.20
C PHE A 174 -2.13 11.52 15.73
N VAL A 175 -1.34 11.20 16.75
CA VAL A 175 -0.31 12.09 17.30
C VAL A 175 0.97 11.93 16.49
N ILE A 176 1.55 13.05 16.07
CA ILE A 176 2.82 13.11 15.34
C ILE A 176 3.96 12.73 16.29
N THR A 177 4.63 11.62 15.97
CA THR A 177 5.75 11.05 16.73
C THR A 177 7.09 11.25 16.05
N ALA A 178 7.11 11.55 14.75
CA ALA A 178 8.33 11.90 14.03
C ALA A 178 8.04 12.83 12.85
N LEU A 179 9.07 13.59 12.46
CA LEU A 179 9.02 14.63 11.44
C LEU A 179 10.14 14.40 10.41
N HIS A 180 9.83 14.27 9.12
CA HIS A 180 10.81 14.08 8.04
C HIS A 180 11.18 15.40 7.37
N LYS A 181 12.41 15.58 6.87
CA LYS A 181 12.87 16.89 6.34
C LYS A 181 12.15 17.34 5.06
N ASN A 182 11.64 16.40 4.27
CA ASN A 182 11.01 16.59 2.95
C ASN A 182 9.52 17.00 3.00
N ARG A 183 9.06 17.63 4.09
CA ARG A 183 7.66 18.07 4.21
C ARG A 183 7.34 19.21 3.23
N PRO A 184 6.17 19.17 2.55
CA PRO A 184 5.68 20.32 1.80
C PRO A 184 5.46 21.51 2.74
N GLN A 185 5.51 22.73 2.19
CA GLN A 185 5.46 23.97 2.98
C GLN A 185 4.31 23.99 3.99
N ALA A 186 3.11 23.57 3.56
CA ALA A 186 1.94 23.55 4.41
C ALA A 186 2.04 22.59 5.61
N LEU A 187 2.85 21.52 5.51
CA LEU A 187 3.11 20.58 6.61
C LEU A 187 4.35 20.97 7.45
N ARG A 188 5.05 22.06 7.13
CA ARG A 188 6.24 22.48 7.90
C ARG A 188 5.88 23.00 9.29
N ASN A 189 4.67 23.54 9.46
CA ASN A 189 4.17 24.06 10.73
C ASN A 189 3.76 22.97 11.73
N LEU A 190 3.77 21.70 11.33
CA LEU A 190 3.51 20.57 12.21
C LEU A 190 4.71 20.29 13.11
N HIS A 191 4.43 20.02 14.38
CA HIS A 191 5.41 19.74 15.43
C HIS A 191 5.20 18.35 16.04
N LEU A 192 6.23 17.86 16.74
CA LEU A 192 6.11 16.65 17.54
C LEU A 192 5.06 16.88 18.64
N GLY A 193 4.20 15.87 18.84
CA GLY A 193 3.10 15.93 19.80
C GLY A 193 1.82 16.57 19.27
N ASP A 194 1.82 17.13 18.05
CA ASP A 194 0.59 17.58 17.40
C ASP A 194 -0.34 16.40 17.13
N GLN A 195 -1.63 16.55 17.38
CA GLN A 195 -2.64 15.54 17.10
C GLN A 195 -3.55 15.97 15.97
N ILE A 196 -3.75 15.11 14.97
CA ILE A 196 -4.73 15.35 13.90
C ILE A 196 -6.11 14.90 14.41
N LEU A 197 -7.02 15.85 14.59
CA LEU A 197 -8.37 15.56 15.07
C LEU A 197 -9.32 15.24 13.90
N TRP A 198 -9.37 16.13 12.90
CA TRP A 198 -10.31 16.07 11.78
C TRP A 198 -9.64 16.37 10.44
N ILE A 199 -10.32 15.93 9.38
CA ILE A 199 -10.11 16.38 8.01
C ILE A 199 -11.44 16.94 7.47
N ASN A 200 -11.44 18.17 6.96
CA ASN A 200 -12.63 18.87 6.46
C ASN A 200 -13.83 18.81 7.41
N ARG A 201 -13.60 19.08 8.70
CA ARG A 201 -14.63 19.08 9.78
C ARG A 201 -15.33 17.73 10.00
N LYS A 202 -14.73 16.64 9.53
CA LYS A 202 -15.21 15.28 9.78
C LYS A 202 -14.23 14.53 10.68
N PRO A 203 -14.73 13.82 11.72
CA PRO A 203 -13.95 12.83 12.46
C PRO A 203 -13.29 11.85 11.51
N ILE A 204 -12.02 11.55 11.75
CA ILE A 204 -11.26 10.64 10.89
C ILE A 204 -11.76 9.20 11.04
N ALA A 205 -11.90 8.72 12.27
CA ALA A 205 -12.25 7.35 12.57
C ALA A 205 -13.02 7.24 13.90
N SER A 206 -13.74 6.14 14.07
CA SER A 206 -14.33 5.76 15.36
C SER A 206 -13.23 5.57 16.43
N SER A 207 -13.54 5.90 17.68
CA SER A 207 -12.67 5.62 18.82
C SER A 207 -12.40 4.13 19.00
N SER A 208 -13.35 3.26 18.61
CA SER A 208 -13.23 1.79 18.67
C SER A 208 -12.45 1.16 17.50
N ALA A 209 -12.05 1.93 16.49
CA ALA A 209 -11.32 1.41 15.34
C ALA A 209 -9.89 1.02 15.72
N ASN A 210 -9.42 -0.13 15.23
CA ASN A 210 -8.02 -0.52 15.38
C ASN A 210 -7.10 0.36 14.52
N PHE A 211 -5.79 0.31 14.76
CA PHE A 211 -4.86 1.22 14.08
C PHE A 211 -4.87 1.09 12.54
N THR A 212 -4.98 -0.13 12.00
CA THR A 212 -5.09 -0.36 10.55
C THR A 212 -6.35 0.28 9.96
N GLN A 213 -7.48 0.16 10.65
CA GLN A 213 -8.75 0.81 10.26
C GLN A 213 -8.63 2.33 10.33
N LYS A 214 -7.98 2.87 11.38
CA LYS A 214 -7.72 4.31 11.54
C LYS A 214 -6.86 4.87 10.40
N LEU A 215 -5.79 4.17 10.02
CA LEU A 215 -4.93 4.58 8.89
C LEU A 215 -5.70 4.60 7.56
N ARG A 216 -6.51 3.56 7.29
CA ARG A 216 -7.38 3.54 6.11
C ARG A 216 -8.38 4.68 6.11
N ALA A 217 -8.99 4.98 7.26
CA ALA A 217 -9.95 6.06 7.38
C ALA A 217 -9.30 7.45 7.19
N LEU A 218 -8.10 7.66 7.73
CA LEU A 218 -7.30 8.87 7.48
C LEU A 218 -6.98 9.03 5.99
N ARG A 219 -6.55 7.95 5.35
CA ARG A 219 -6.27 7.93 3.91
C ARG A 219 -7.50 8.29 3.07
N GLN A 220 -8.66 7.72 3.40
CA GLN A 220 -9.93 8.02 2.74
C GLN A 220 -10.37 9.46 2.98
N ALA A 221 -10.17 9.99 4.20
CA ALA A 221 -10.50 11.38 4.52
C ALA A 221 -9.65 12.36 3.70
N PHE A 222 -8.34 12.10 3.55
CA PHE A 222 -7.46 12.86 2.66
C PHE A 222 -7.89 12.80 1.21
N SER A 223 -8.17 11.60 0.69
CA SER A 223 -8.64 11.41 -0.68
C SER A 223 -9.94 12.18 -0.94
N HIS A 224 -10.92 12.04 -0.05
CA HIS A 224 -12.21 12.69 -0.22
C HIS A 224 -12.10 14.22 -0.16
N ALA A 225 -11.29 14.74 0.76
CA ALA A 225 -11.00 16.18 0.85
C ALA A 225 -10.32 16.70 -0.43
N TYR A 226 -9.37 15.94 -0.97
CA TYR A 226 -8.71 16.26 -2.23
C TYR A 226 -9.69 16.32 -3.40
N MET A 227 -10.63 15.37 -3.49
CA MET A 227 -11.70 15.39 -4.50
C MET A 227 -12.63 16.62 -4.39
N GLN A 228 -12.73 17.23 -3.20
CA GLN A 228 -13.48 18.47 -2.97
C GLN A 228 -12.68 19.74 -3.29
N GLY A 229 -11.40 19.61 -3.68
CA GLY A 229 -10.53 20.72 -4.03
C GLY A 229 -9.95 21.49 -2.84
N ARG A 230 -10.12 20.99 -1.60
CA ARG A 230 -9.52 21.60 -0.41
C ARG A 230 -9.28 20.57 0.69
N ILE A 231 -8.13 20.66 1.35
CA ILE A 231 -7.87 19.85 2.54
C ILE A 231 -7.60 20.79 3.72
N GLU A 232 -8.42 20.68 4.74
CA GLU A 232 -8.30 21.41 6.00
C GLU A 232 -8.19 20.40 7.14
N MET A 233 -7.07 20.41 7.85
CA MET A 233 -6.81 19.55 8.99
C MET A 233 -6.97 20.35 10.27
N LEU A 234 -7.71 19.83 11.25
CA LEU A 234 -7.73 20.39 12.60
C LEU A 234 -6.62 19.73 13.42
N ILE A 235 -5.72 20.55 13.95
CA ILE A 235 -4.57 20.12 14.74
C ILE A 235 -4.73 20.60 16.18
N LEU A 236 -4.53 19.69 17.13
CA LEU A 236 -4.44 20.00 18.55
C LEU A 236 -2.97 20.00 18.99
N ARG A 237 -2.54 21.11 19.61
CA ARG A 237 -1.20 21.28 20.19
C ARG A 237 -1.32 21.85 21.59
N LYS A 238 -1.00 21.05 22.61
CA LYS A 238 -0.97 21.48 24.02
C LYS A 238 -2.25 22.22 24.45
N GLY A 239 -3.42 21.73 24.02
CA GLY A 239 -4.72 22.36 24.32
C GLY A 239 -5.16 23.46 23.35
N PHE A 240 -4.32 23.85 22.40
CA PHE A 240 -4.67 24.84 21.37
C PHE A 240 -5.01 24.17 20.04
N GLU A 241 -6.16 24.55 19.47
CA GLU A 241 -6.64 24.04 18.18
C GLU A 241 -6.36 25.04 17.05
N PHE A 242 -5.83 24.56 15.93
CA PHE A 242 -5.62 25.38 14.74
C PHE A 242 -5.75 24.57 13.45
N TYR A 243 -5.99 25.28 12.35
CA TYR A 243 -6.15 24.67 11.05
C TYR A 243 -4.85 24.67 10.25
N VAL A 244 -4.57 23.55 9.57
CA VAL A 244 -3.56 23.44 8.52
C VAL A 244 -4.27 23.18 7.20
N ARG A 245 -4.03 24.04 6.20
CA ARG A 245 -4.65 23.96 4.88
C ARG A 245 -3.63 23.50 3.84
N LEU A 246 -4.02 22.55 2.99
CA LEU A 246 -3.23 22.01 1.88
C LEU A 246 -3.89 22.34 0.54
#